data_AF-A0A9Q0PMI3-F1
#
_entry.id   AF-A0A9Q0PMI3-F1
#
_cell.length_a   1.000
_cell.length_b   1.000
_cell.length_c   1.000
_cell.angle_alpha   90.00
_cell.angle_beta   90.00
_cell.angle_gamma   90.00
#
_symmetry.space_group_name_H-M   'P 1'
#
loop_
_entity.id
_entity.type
_entity.pdbx_description
1 polymer ?
#
loop_
_entity_poly.entity_id
_entity_poly.type
_entity_poly.pdbx_seq_one_letter_code
_entity_poly.pdbx_strand_id
1 'polypeptide(L)'
;MEGSSVEHKLDGLPVGSESEDSRSLELDLQHLQDSQKNLESTIHLPERSLEDKIHAIEVEQSLKTQTIMDCEAEWREKLAAKEEKITNLEAELFKALNPLDSQNGDDRDLIKEIEVLTQKMEELERDCSELTEENLELLLKLKGVRKICKLEEEMSKKEIISQQLSTDRLQIQCADLGKRCADLELQLQASKDKTLYLDFELSKYHARGERQEIEIATLQEQLEHYKGMETGVNVHPAGICADVKLSESQATSEMDKTLTELQEHIQSCLANVKKQQCDPCFPINGECSSAFDKPVISNNTDLFNQKEKAKSILSSFVQLKDLFEAKSALFKNEVCQSEEVRAMVNPDELQNNLEAYDLGGNPLSNYGPQPESVQMESTPEMTDLEKELLEKISGMERLNSLNEQEIDALRHSQMELETQISNLQNERWQLEQNLEVTLSESMVTSKCLGDLQKEITKLSSDRDSQASAKEILERKLSELESGKLELEAHLSELEKENVQLSERICGLEAQLRYLTNDRESTSEELHNSESSNMSLREEIKKTGK
;
A
#
# COMPACT_ATOMS: atom_id res chain seq x y z
N MET A 1 59.10 41.28 32.84
CA MET A 1 58.72 42.54 33.52
C MET A 1 57.47 42.25 34.32
N GLU A 2 57.49 42.71 35.56
CA GLU A 2 56.45 42.64 36.60
C GLU A 2 55.06 43.09 36.09
N GLY A 3 53.93 42.80 36.75
CA GLY A 3 53.73 42.44 38.14
C GLY A 3 52.39 41.71 38.35
N SER A 4 52.25 41.04 39.49
CA SER A 4 51.63 41.58 40.71
C SER A 4 50.12 41.33 40.73
N SER A 5 49.73 40.21 41.36
CA SER A 5 48.40 40.07 41.93
C SER A 5 48.52 39.66 43.39
N VAL A 6 48.04 40.58 44.23
CA VAL A 6 47.97 40.54 45.67
C VAL A 6 47.04 39.41 46.12
N GLU A 7 47.54 38.60 47.04
CA GLU A 7 46.77 37.65 47.84
C GLU A 7 45.73 38.41 48.68
N HIS A 8 44.46 38.06 48.53
CA HIS A 8 43.49 38.21 49.62
C HIS A 8 42.81 36.87 49.86
N LYS A 9 43.21 36.28 50.98
CA LYS A 9 42.66 35.09 51.60
C LYS A 9 41.38 35.50 52.34
N LEU A 10 40.24 34.92 51.94
CA LEU A 10 39.03 34.85 52.76
C LEU A 10 38.73 33.37 52.96
N ASP A 11 38.96 32.92 54.19
CA ASP A 11 38.59 31.62 54.71
C ASP A 11 37.07 31.46 54.76
N GLY A 12 36.62 30.24 54.48
CA GLY A 12 35.55 29.60 55.25
C GLY A 12 34.15 29.59 54.64
N LEU A 13 33.90 28.64 53.73
CA LEU A 13 32.59 27.98 53.61
C LEU A 13 32.77 26.48 53.41
N PRO A 14 31.87 25.63 53.96
CA PRO A 14 32.07 24.19 54.05
C PRO A 14 31.90 23.55 52.68
N VAL A 15 32.84 22.67 52.33
CA VAL A 15 32.76 21.70 51.24
C VAL A 15 31.58 20.77 51.51
N GLY A 16 30.40 21.20 51.06
CA GLY A 16 29.20 20.38 50.96
C GLY A 16 29.21 19.69 49.61
N SER A 17 29.47 18.38 49.62
CA SER A 17 29.01 17.39 48.62
C SER A 17 28.62 17.97 47.26
N GLU A 18 29.60 18.18 46.37
CA GLU A 18 29.33 18.15 44.93
C GLU A 18 28.74 16.77 44.64
N SER A 19 27.43 16.74 44.38
CA SER A 19 26.65 15.53 44.17
C SER A 19 27.22 14.70 43.03
N GLU A 20 27.29 13.38 43.20
CA GLU A 20 27.67 12.43 42.14
C GLU A 20 26.92 12.69 40.81
N ASP A 21 25.72 13.28 40.89
CA ASP A 21 24.89 13.70 39.77
C ASP A 21 25.57 14.73 38.83
N SER A 22 26.37 15.68 39.34
CA SER A 22 27.06 16.66 38.48
C SER A 22 28.17 16.02 37.65
N ARG A 23 28.89 15.02 38.21
CA ARG A 23 29.89 14.26 37.45
C ARG A 23 29.26 13.33 36.43
N SER A 24 28.07 12.78 36.73
CA SER A 24 27.32 11.95 35.79
C SER A 24 26.86 12.77 34.57
N LEU A 25 26.30 13.96 34.81
CA LEU A 25 25.88 14.88 33.74
C LEU A 25 27.05 15.29 32.84
N GLU A 26 28.23 15.53 33.41
CA GLU A 26 29.42 15.91 32.63
C GLU A 26 29.93 14.75 31.74
N LEU A 27 29.85 13.51 32.23
CA LEU A 27 30.16 12.31 31.44
C LEU A 27 29.15 12.09 30.30
N ASP A 28 27.86 12.30 30.56
CA ASP A 28 26.81 12.18 29.54
C ASP A 28 26.96 13.24 28.45
N LEU A 29 27.32 14.47 28.83
CA LEU A 29 27.55 15.57 27.90
C LEU A 29 28.76 15.31 27.00
N GLN A 30 29.84 14.77 27.58
CA GLN A 30 31.02 14.34 26.84
C GLN A 30 30.69 13.20 25.86
N HIS A 31 29.93 12.20 26.31
CA HIS A 31 29.49 11.10 25.47
C HIS A 31 28.61 11.59 24.31
N LEU A 32 27.70 12.53 24.56
CA LEU A 32 26.85 13.13 23.54
C LEU A 32 27.70 13.86 22.48
N GLN A 33 28.68 14.65 22.93
CA GLN A 33 29.58 15.40 22.06
C GLN A 33 30.47 14.50 21.20
N ASP A 34 30.95 13.39 21.77
CA ASP A 34 31.72 12.37 21.04
C ASP A 34 30.82 11.63 20.03
N SER A 35 29.56 11.34 20.40
CA SER A 35 28.58 10.74 19.48
C SER A 35 28.24 11.68 18.32
N GLN A 36 28.11 12.98 18.59
CA GLN A 36 27.85 14.01 17.58
C GLN A 36 29.00 14.10 16.58
N LYS A 37 30.24 14.16 17.07
CA LYS A 37 31.45 14.21 16.23
C LYS A 37 31.62 12.96 15.37
N ASN A 38 31.25 11.79 15.91
CA ASN A 38 31.27 10.53 15.19
C ASN A 38 30.19 10.49 14.08
N LEU A 39 28.98 10.98 14.38
CA LEU A 39 27.91 11.08 13.41
C LEU A 39 28.27 12.06 12.28
N GLU A 40 28.83 13.22 12.63
CA GLU A 40 29.31 14.22 11.67
C GLU A 40 30.41 13.65 10.77
N SER A 41 31.34 12.87 11.33
CA SER A 41 32.36 12.16 10.56
C SER A 41 31.76 11.08 9.64
N THR A 42 30.69 10.41 10.09
CA THR A 42 29.99 9.37 9.33
C THR A 42 29.17 9.96 8.17
N ILE A 43 28.67 11.20 8.30
CA ILE A 43 27.93 11.93 7.26
C ILE A 43 28.90 12.58 6.25
N HIS A 44 30.01 13.15 6.72
CA HIS A 44 30.98 13.82 5.84
C HIS A 44 31.64 12.83 4.85
N LEU A 45 31.78 11.55 5.21
CA LEU A 45 32.40 10.54 4.34
C LEU A 45 31.59 10.28 3.04
N PRO A 46 30.28 9.94 3.10
CA PRO A 46 29.45 9.80 1.91
C PRO A 46 29.26 11.12 1.16
N GLU A 47 29.18 12.28 1.84
CA GLU A 47 29.11 13.59 1.17
C GLU A 47 30.32 13.82 0.27
N ARG A 48 31.53 13.62 0.79
CA ARG A 48 32.77 13.74 0.00
C ARG A 48 32.79 12.75 -1.16
N SER A 49 32.36 11.50 -0.92
CA SER A 49 32.27 10.50 -1.99
C SER A 49 31.24 10.83 -3.06
N LEU A 50 30.16 11.53 -2.72
CA LEU A 50 29.15 11.98 -3.69
C LEU A 50 29.68 13.14 -4.51
N GLU A 51 30.34 14.11 -3.88
CA GLU A 51 30.99 15.24 -4.56
C GLU A 51 32.03 14.74 -5.59
N ASP A 52 32.90 13.81 -5.18
CA ASP A 52 33.89 13.20 -6.08
C ASP A 52 33.23 12.50 -7.28
N LYS A 53 32.09 11.84 -7.07
CA LYS A 53 31.32 11.18 -8.14
C LYS A 53 30.67 12.19 -9.07
N ILE A 54 30.15 13.30 -8.54
CA ILE A 54 29.56 14.39 -9.34
C ILE A 54 30.63 14.97 -10.26
N HIS A 55 31.80 15.32 -9.72
CA HIS A 55 32.91 15.83 -10.52
C HIS A 55 33.40 14.83 -11.58
N ALA A 56 33.47 13.53 -11.25
CA ALA A 56 33.83 12.51 -12.24
C ALA A 56 32.83 12.45 -13.40
N ILE A 57 31.52 12.54 -13.11
CA ILE A 57 30.46 12.56 -14.13
C ILE A 57 30.55 13.82 -14.99
N GLU A 58 30.79 14.99 -14.40
CA GLU A 58 30.96 16.25 -15.14
C GLU A 58 32.15 16.18 -16.11
N VAL A 59 33.28 15.65 -15.65
CA VAL A 59 34.47 15.46 -16.50
C VAL A 59 34.16 14.49 -17.64
N GLU A 60 33.52 13.36 -17.36
CA GLU A 60 33.14 12.38 -18.39
C GLU A 60 32.19 12.99 -19.44
N GLN A 61 31.18 13.74 -19.01
CA GLN A 61 30.24 14.42 -19.89
C GLN A 61 30.94 15.47 -20.77
N SER A 62 31.88 16.22 -20.20
CA SER A 62 32.66 17.22 -20.95
C SER A 62 33.52 16.56 -22.04
N LEU A 63 34.21 15.46 -21.73
CA LEU A 63 35.03 14.71 -22.67
C LEU A 63 34.19 14.08 -23.79
N LYS A 64 33.02 13.52 -23.44
CA LYS A 64 32.09 12.96 -24.41
C LYS A 64 31.58 14.03 -25.38
N THR A 65 31.23 15.21 -24.87
CA THR A 65 30.78 16.34 -25.68
C THR A 65 31.87 16.79 -26.64
N GLN A 66 33.11 16.92 -26.16
CA GLN A 66 34.26 17.27 -27.00
C GLN A 66 34.48 16.23 -28.12
N THR A 67 34.42 14.94 -27.79
CA THR A 67 34.62 13.86 -28.77
C THR A 67 33.55 13.89 -29.87
N ILE A 68 32.30 14.20 -29.51
CA ILE A 68 31.20 14.35 -30.48
C ILE A 68 31.48 15.54 -31.41
N MET A 69 31.88 16.69 -30.85
CA MET A 69 32.21 17.88 -31.64
C MET A 69 33.35 17.63 -32.63
N ASP A 70 34.40 16.91 -32.21
CA ASP A 70 35.54 16.57 -33.07
C ASP A 70 35.09 15.64 -34.22
N CYS A 71 34.24 14.65 -33.93
CA CYS A 71 33.66 13.77 -34.94
C CYS A 71 32.80 14.56 -35.95
N GLU A 72 31.95 15.47 -35.47
CA GLU A 72 31.11 16.30 -36.33
C GLU A 72 31.94 17.21 -37.24
N ALA A 73 33.04 17.76 -36.75
CA ALA A 73 33.96 18.57 -37.54
C ALA A 73 34.63 17.74 -38.66
N GLU A 74 35.11 16.54 -38.34
CA GLU A 74 35.73 15.63 -39.31
C GLU A 74 34.74 15.24 -40.44
N TRP A 75 33.49 14.93 -40.08
CA TRP A 75 32.47 14.60 -41.07
C TRP A 75 32.08 15.80 -41.94
N ARG A 76 32.06 17.01 -41.37
CA ARG A 76 31.79 18.24 -42.12
C ARG A 76 32.88 18.51 -43.15
N GLU A 77 34.14 18.32 -42.79
CA GLU A 77 35.28 18.44 -43.72
C GLU A 77 35.20 17.41 -44.85
N LYS A 78 34.92 16.14 -44.52
CA LYS A 78 34.73 15.08 -45.53
C LYS A 78 33.59 15.40 -46.48
N LEU A 79 32.48 15.92 -45.97
CA LEU A 79 31.32 16.29 -46.79
C LEU A 79 31.67 17.43 -47.76
N ALA A 80 32.32 18.49 -47.27
CA ALA A 80 32.75 19.62 -48.09
C ALA A 80 33.70 19.18 -49.22
N ALA A 81 34.65 18.28 -48.93
CA ALA A 81 35.55 17.72 -49.95
C ALA A 81 34.80 16.90 -51.02
N LYS A 82 33.72 16.22 -50.65
CA LYS A 82 32.87 15.48 -51.60
C LYS A 82 32.04 16.43 -52.45
N GLU A 83 31.48 17.48 -51.86
CA GLU A 83 30.74 18.53 -52.58
C GLU A 83 31.63 19.22 -53.61
N GLU A 84 32.87 19.60 -53.24
CA GLU A 84 33.83 20.17 -54.19
C GLU A 84 34.12 19.21 -55.36
N LYS A 85 34.29 17.90 -55.07
CA LYS A 85 34.48 16.90 -56.13
C LYS A 85 33.29 16.82 -57.09
N ILE A 86 32.06 16.88 -56.57
CA ILE A 86 30.84 16.90 -57.40
C ILE A 86 30.86 18.13 -58.31
N THR A 87 31.10 19.32 -57.75
CA THR A 87 31.13 20.56 -58.56
C THR A 87 32.19 20.53 -59.66
N ASN A 88 33.35 19.92 -59.41
CA ASN A 88 34.40 19.76 -60.42
C ASN A 88 33.98 18.78 -61.54
N LEU A 89 33.37 17.66 -61.17
CA LEU A 89 32.87 16.68 -62.15
C LEU A 89 31.74 17.26 -63.01
N GLU A 90 30.83 18.03 -62.42
CA GLU A 90 29.77 18.74 -63.15
C GLU A 90 30.36 19.72 -64.17
N ALA A 91 31.41 20.45 -63.80
CA ALA A 91 32.10 21.36 -64.71
C ALA A 91 32.83 20.63 -65.86
N GLU A 92 33.46 19.48 -65.59
CA GLU A 92 34.07 18.64 -66.63
C GLU A 92 33.03 18.11 -67.62
N LEU A 93 31.87 17.68 -67.11
CA LEU A 93 30.76 17.17 -67.91
C LEU A 93 30.18 18.27 -68.82
N PHE A 94 29.98 19.47 -68.28
CA PHE A 94 29.53 20.63 -69.06
C PHE A 94 30.52 21.03 -70.17
N LYS A 95 31.82 20.85 -69.93
CA LYS A 95 32.88 21.12 -70.91
C LYS A 95 32.96 20.05 -72.00
N ALA A 96 32.74 18.77 -71.65
CA ALA A 96 32.73 17.66 -72.59
C ALA A 96 31.54 17.73 -73.57
N LEU A 97 30.43 18.34 -73.15
CA LEU A 97 29.21 18.47 -73.95
C LEU A 97 29.28 19.56 -75.04
N ASN A 98 30.37 20.34 -75.11
CA ASN A 98 30.58 21.34 -76.16
C ASN A 98 31.92 21.10 -76.87
N PRO A 99 31.93 20.30 -77.96
CA PRO A 99 32.23 20.91 -79.26
C PRO A 99 31.55 20.27 -80.49
N LEU A 100 31.22 21.19 -81.42
CA LEU A 100 31.21 21.06 -82.89
C LEU A 100 29.98 20.47 -83.63
N ASP A 101 29.29 21.41 -84.28
CA ASP A 101 28.60 21.28 -85.57
C ASP A 101 29.31 20.34 -86.56
N SER A 102 28.62 19.31 -87.05
CA SER A 102 28.87 18.77 -88.40
C SER A 102 27.69 17.93 -88.95
N GLN A 103 27.05 18.52 -89.95
CA GLN A 103 26.25 17.97 -91.05
C GLN A 103 26.19 16.43 -91.30
N ASN A 104 24.94 15.96 -91.48
CA ASN A 104 24.38 15.27 -92.66
C ASN A 104 23.76 13.88 -92.42
N GLY A 105 22.46 13.77 -92.70
CA GLY A 105 21.87 12.72 -93.54
C GLY A 105 21.56 11.37 -92.90
N ASP A 106 22.46 10.83 -92.06
CA ASP A 106 22.28 9.58 -91.31
C ASP A 106 21.71 9.82 -89.89
N ASP A 107 21.61 11.08 -89.49
CA ASP A 107 21.13 11.53 -88.18
C ASP A 107 19.71 11.06 -87.86
N ARG A 108 18.86 10.77 -88.86
CA ARG A 108 17.45 10.47 -88.56
C ARG A 108 17.28 9.14 -87.83
N ASP A 109 18.11 8.14 -88.13
CA ASP A 109 18.02 6.84 -87.45
C ASP A 109 18.77 6.86 -86.11
N LEU A 110 19.88 7.60 -86.03
CA LEU A 110 20.55 7.92 -84.76
C LEU A 110 19.67 8.73 -83.81
N ILE A 111 18.91 9.72 -84.31
CA ILE A 111 17.95 10.50 -83.53
C ILE A 111 16.85 9.60 -82.98
N LYS A 112 16.29 8.69 -83.78
CA LYS A 112 15.29 7.73 -83.29
C LYS A 112 15.87 6.78 -82.24
N GLU A 113 17.11 6.31 -82.43
CA GLU A 113 17.78 5.45 -81.46
C GLU A 113 18.05 6.21 -80.14
N ILE A 114 18.49 7.47 -80.23
CA ILE A 114 18.64 8.37 -79.09
C ILE A 114 17.28 8.60 -78.39
N GLU A 115 16.20 8.77 -79.14
CA GLU A 115 14.85 8.98 -78.60
C GLU A 115 14.36 7.71 -77.85
N VAL A 116 14.58 6.52 -78.43
CA VAL A 116 14.29 5.23 -77.78
C VAL A 116 15.16 5.01 -76.54
N LEU A 117 16.44 5.34 -76.60
CA LEU A 117 17.35 5.23 -75.44
C LEU A 117 16.98 6.22 -74.34
N THR A 118 16.56 7.44 -74.71
CA THR A 118 16.07 8.45 -73.76
C THR A 118 14.81 7.95 -73.07
N GLN A 119 13.86 7.37 -73.82
CA GLN A 119 12.65 6.79 -73.23
C GLN A 119 12.94 5.62 -72.29
N LYS A 120 13.90 4.75 -72.63
CA LYS A 120 14.38 3.68 -71.73
C LYS A 120 15.08 4.22 -70.49
N MET A 121 15.83 5.31 -70.62
CA MET A 121 16.50 5.97 -69.50
C MET A 121 15.46 6.57 -68.55
N GLU A 122 14.43 7.23 -69.06
CA GLU A 122 13.31 7.76 -68.27
C GLU A 122 12.52 6.65 -67.57
N GLU A 123 12.33 5.50 -68.22
CA GLU A 123 11.70 4.32 -67.60
C GLU A 123 12.55 3.78 -66.45
N LEU A 124 13.86 3.62 -66.66
CA LEU A 124 14.81 3.22 -65.62
C LEU A 124 14.87 4.22 -64.46
N GLU A 125 14.79 5.52 -64.73
CA GLU A 125 14.74 6.57 -63.69
C GLU A 125 13.46 6.46 -62.84
N ARG A 126 12.32 6.16 -63.46
CA ARG A 126 11.08 5.88 -62.71
C ARG A 126 11.21 4.63 -61.86
N ASP A 127 11.66 3.52 -62.42
CA ASP A 127 11.85 2.27 -61.69
C ASP A 127 12.81 2.45 -60.50
N CYS A 128 13.91 3.19 -60.70
CA CYS A 128 14.85 3.50 -59.61
C CYS A 128 14.22 4.39 -58.53
N SER A 129 13.35 5.32 -58.91
CA SER A 129 12.64 6.19 -57.97
C SER A 129 11.63 5.41 -57.14
N GLU A 130 10.85 4.54 -57.79
CA GLU A 130 9.89 3.64 -57.12
C GLU A 130 10.60 2.71 -56.14
N LEU A 131 11.71 2.06 -56.58
CA LEU A 131 12.51 1.20 -55.70
C LEU A 131 13.12 1.97 -54.52
N THR A 132 13.46 3.25 -54.71
CA THR A 132 13.97 4.11 -53.63
C THR A 132 12.88 4.42 -52.61
N GLU A 133 11.66 4.70 -53.07
CA GLU A 133 10.50 4.95 -52.20
C GLU A 133 10.13 3.69 -51.39
N GLU A 134 10.06 2.52 -52.03
CA GLU A 134 9.82 1.25 -51.36
C GLU A 134 10.89 0.94 -50.30
N ASN A 135 12.16 1.18 -50.62
CA ASN A 135 13.25 0.99 -49.65
C ASN A 135 13.16 1.96 -48.46
N LEU A 136 12.74 3.20 -48.68
CA LEU A 136 12.49 4.15 -47.59
C LEU A 136 11.33 3.69 -46.71
N GLU A 137 10.25 3.20 -47.30
CA GLU A 137 9.11 2.66 -46.56
C GLU A 137 9.50 1.42 -45.73
N LEU A 138 10.25 0.48 -46.31
CA LEU A 138 10.79 -0.68 -45.61
C LEU A 138 11.71 -0.28 -44.45
N LEU A 139 12.55 0.74 -44.64
CA LEU A 139 13.42 1.27 -43.60
C LEU A 139 12.63 1.88 -42.44
N LEU A 140 11.52 2.58 -42.72
CA LEU A 140 10.60 3.07 -41.70
C LEU A 140 9.92 1.92 -40.95
N LYS A 141 9.44 0.88 -41.66
CA LYS A 141 8.87 -0.33 -41.06
C LYS A 141 9.88 -1.04 -40.16
N LEU A 142 11.12 -1.24 -40.61
CA LEU A 142 12.20 -1.84 -39.83
C LEU A 142 12.57 -1.02 -38.58
N LYS A 143 12.58 0.31 -38.69
CA LYS A 143 12.76 1.19 -37.52
C LYS A 143 11.59 1.04 -36.53
N GLY A 144 10.36 0.89 -37.02
CA GLY A 144 9.18 0.60 -36.22
C GLY A 144 9.32 -0.72 -35.45
N VAL A 145 9.61 -1.82 -36.15
CA VAL A 145 9.84 -3.14 -35.55
C VAL A 145 10.95 -3.09 -34.50
N ARG A 146 12.06 -2.41 -34.78
CA ARG A 146 13.16 -2.24 -33.80
C ARG A 146 12.70 -1.53 -32.53
N LYS A 147 11.82 -0.53 -32.62
CA LYS A 147 11.25 0.13 -31.43
C LYS A 147 10.33 -0.82 -30.65
N ILE A 148 9.53 -1.62 -31.35
CA ILE A 148 8.66 -2.63 -30.75
C ILE A 148 9.50 -3.65 -29.99
N CYS A 149 10.55 -4.23 -30.59
CA CYS A 149 11.41 -5.20 -29.89
C CYS A 149 12.05 -4.61 -28.63
N LYS A 150 12.49 -3.33 -28.66
CA LYS A 150 13.01 -2.66 -27.45
C LYS A 150 11.96 -2.53 -26.35
N LEU A 151 10.72 -2.22 -26.71
CA LEU A 151 9.62 -2.12 -25.74
C LEU A 151 9.25 -3.50 -25.17
N GLU A 152 9.26 -4.55 -26.00
CA GLU A 152 9.06 -5.93 -25.56
C GLU A 152 10.13 -6.39 -24.57
N GLU A 153 11.41 -6.09 -24.83
CA GLU A 153 12.50 -6.38 -23.89
C GLU A 153 12.30 -5.67 -22.54
N GLU A 154 11.94 -4.37 -22.55
CA GLU A 154 11.69 -3.62 -21.32
C GLU A 154 10.46 -4.12 -20.56
N MET A 155 9.40 -4.52 -21.27
CA MET A 155 8.22 -5.15 -20.67
C MET A 155 8.57 -6.49 -20.03
N SER A 156 9.36 -7.32 -20.71
CA SER A 156 9.83 -8.60 -20.18
C SER A 156 10.69 -8.42 -18.91
N LYS A 157 11.59 -7.43 -18.88
CA LYS A 157 12.37 -7.08 -17.67
C LYS A 157 11.46 -6.67 -16.51
N LYS A 158 10.45 -5.81 -16.77
CA LYS A 158 9.48 -5.39 -15.73
C LYS A 158 8.66 -6.55 -15.21
N GLU A 159 8.26 -7.48 -16.09
CA GLU A 159 7.53 -8.67 -15.71
C GLU A 159 8.34 -9.58 -14.77
N ILE A 160 9.62 -9.82 -15.08
CA ILE A 160 10.53 -10.58 -14.21
C ILE A 160 10.64 -9.93 -12.82
N ILE A 161 10.82 -8.60 -12.76
CA ILE A 161 10.91 -7.87 -11.48
C ILE A 161 9.59 -7.99 -10.70
N SER A 162 8.44 -7.85 -11.36
CA SER A 162 7.13 -7.99 -10.73
C SER A 162 6.91 -9.39 -10.15
N GLN A 163 7.27 -10.43 -10.90
CA GLN A 163 7.21 -11.82 -10.43
C GLN A 163 8.14 -12.07 -9.23
N GLN A 164 9.34 -11.50 -9.24
CA GLN A 164 10.28 -11.61 -8.13
C GLN A 164 9.72 -10.94 -6.86
N LEU A 165 9.22 -9.71 -6.96
CA LEU A 165 8.62 -9.00 -5.82
C LEU A 165 7.41 -9.73 -5.23
N SER A 166 6.59 -10.35 -6.08
CA SER A 166 5.46 -11.18 -5.64
C SER A 166 5.95 -12.42 -4.88
N THR A 167 6.99 -13.07 -5.39
CA THR A 167 7.61 -14.25 -4.76
C THR A 167 8.21 -13.89 -3.40
N ASP A 168 8.96 -12.80 -3.31
CA ASP A 168 9.57 -12.33 -2.07
C ASP A 168 8.49 -11.98 -1.02
N ARG A 169 7.41 -11.31 -1.44
CA ARG A 169 6.27 -11.01 -0.58
C ARG A 169 5.61 -12.28 -0.03
N LEU A 170 5.36 -13.28 -0.88
CA LEU A 170 4.79 -14.55 -0.45
C LEU A 170 5.74 -15.29 0.50
N GLN A 171 7.04 -15.23 0.27
CA GLN A 171 8.04 -15.86 1.12
C GLN A 171 8.08 -15.21 2.52
N ILE A 172 8.01 -13.88 2.60
CA ILE A 172 7.91 -13.15 3.88
C ILE A 172 6.64 -13.56 4.63
N GLN A 173 5.48 -13.61 3.94
CA GLN A 173 4.22 -14.03 4.55
C GLN A 173 4.27 -15.48 5.06
N CYS A 174 4.90 -16.39 4.30
CA CYS A 174 5.08 -17.78 4.72
C CYS A 174 5.98 -17.89 5.96
N ALA A 175 7.07 -17.12 6.02
CA ALA A 175 7.97 -17.10 7.17
C ALA A 175 7.25 -16.59 8.44
N ASP A 176 6.46 -15.53 8.33
CA ASP A 176 5.70 -14.98 9.45
C ASP A 176 4.57 -15.91 9.90
N LEU A 177 3.87 -16.58 8.96
CA LEU A 177 2.92 -17.63 9.31
C LEU A 177 3.62 -18.78 10.04
N GLY A 178 4.80 -19.18 9.59
CA GLY A 178 5.61 -20.21 10.22
C GLY A 178 5.96 -19.88 11.67
N LYS A 179 6.39 -18.64 11.94
CA LYS A 179 6.64 -18.15 13.31
C LYS A 179 5.38 -18.21 14.17
N ARG A 180 4.25 -17.70 13.66
CA ARG A 180 2.97 -17.74 14.39
C ARG A 180 2.53 -19.17 14.69
N CYS A 181 2.75 -20.11 13.78
CA CYS A 181 2.45 -21.53 14.03
C CYS A 181 3.32 -22.09 15.15
N ALA A 182 4.63 -21.80 15.15
CA ALA A 182 5.54 -22.24 16.21
C ALA A 182 5.17 -21.66 17.58
N ASP A 183 4.78 -20.38 17.64
CA ASP A 183 4.32 -19.73 18.87
C ASP A 183 3.03 -20.37 19.40
N LEU A 184 2.07 -20.65 18.53
CA LEU A 184 0.82 -21.34 18.90
C LEU A 184 1.09 -22.77 19.38
N GLU A 185 2.03 -23.47 18.77
CA GLU A 185 2.42 -24.82 19.18
C GLU A 185 3.07 -24.82 20.57
N LEU A 186 3.92 -23.83 20.86
CA LEU A 186 4.48 -23.60 22.20
C LEU A 186 3.39 -23.30 23.24
N GLN A 187 2.43 -22.42 22.91
CA GLN A 187 1.31 -22.11 23.81
C GLN A 187 0.41 -23.33 24.07
N LEU A 188 0.17 -24.14 23.04
CA LEU A 188 -0.60 -25.37 23.17
C LEU A 188 0.12 -26.37 24.08
N GLN A 189 1.45 -26.49 23.95
CA GLN A 189 2.23 -27.37 24.81
C GLN A 189 2.21 -26.90 26.26
N ALA A 190 2.41 -25.61 26.52
CA ALA A 190 2.30 -25.04 27.86
C ALA A 190 0.91 -25.28 28.49
N SER A 191 -0.15 -25.19 27.68
CA SER A 191 -1.52 -25.48 28.12
C SER A 191 -1.71 -26.96 28.45
N LYS A 192 -1.14 -27.87 27.66
CA LYS A 192 -1.16 -29.32 27.96
C LYS A 192 -0.44 -29.62 29.27
N ASP A 193 0.75 -29.05 29.48
CA ASP A 193 1.54 -29.25 30.68
C ASP A 193 0.78 -28.74 31.92
N LYS A 194 0.11 -27.58 31.81
CA LYS A 194 -0.76 -27.05 32.86
C LYS A 194 -1.94 -27.98 33.18
N THR A 195 -2.58 -28.54 32.17
CA THR A 195 -3.67 -29.50 32.35
C THR A 195 -3.19 -30.76 33.08
N LEU A 196 -2.03 -31.31 32.69
CA LEU A 196 -1.44 -32.47 33.36
C LEU A 196 -1.12 -32.19 34.84
N TYR A 197 -0.61 -31.00 35.14
CA TYR A 197 -0.36 -30.58 36.52
C TYR A 197 -1.65 -30.52 37.35
N LEU A 198 -2.71 -29.91 36.81
CA LEU A 198 -4.00 -29.82 37.50
C LEU A 198 -4.65 -31.18 37.69
N ASP A 199 -4.55 -32.08 36.71
CA ASP A 199 -5.04 -33.45 36.79
C ASP A 199 -4.33 -34.26 37.89
N PHE A 200 -3.02 -34.06 38.02
CA PHE A 200 -2.24 -34.64 39.12
C PHE A 200 -2.68 -34.11 40.50
N GLU A 201 -2.89 -32.80 40.65
CA GLU A 201 -3.41 -32.22 41.90
C GLU A 201 -4.84 -32.74 42.21
N LEU A 202 -5.72 -32.80 41.21
CA LEU A 202 -7.07 -33.36 41.37
C LEU A 202 -7.03 -34.82 41.83
N SER A 203 -6.17 -35.64 41.24
CA SER A 203 -5.99 -37.05 41.65
C SER A 203 -5.58 -37.18 43.12
N LYS A 204 -4.74 -36.26 43.62
CA LYS A 204 -4.33 -36.21 45.03
C LYS A 204 -5.49 -35.84 45.94
N TYR A 205 -6.34 -34.88 45.56
CA TYR A 205 -7.56 -34.57 46.31
C TYR A 205 -8.54 -35.74 46.30
N HIS A 206 -8.71 -36.42 45.17
CA HIS A 206 -9.57 -37.60 45.05
C HIS A 206 -9.11 -38.71 46.00
N ALA A 207 -7.83 -39.06 46.01
CA ALA A 207 -7.27 -40.07 46.91
C ALA A 207 -7.34 -39.68 48.40
N ARG A 208 -7.42 -38.38 48.72
CA ARG A 208 -7.68 -37.91 50.08
C ARG A 208 -9.17 -38.02 50.43
N GLY A 209 -10.05 -37.62 49.51
CA GLY A 209 -11.49 -37.76 49.65
C GLY A 209 -11.89 -39.22 49.86
N GLU A 210 -11.38 -40.14 49.04
CA GLU A 210 -11.61 -41.58 49.20
C GLU A 210 -11.15 -42.10 50.57
N ARG A 211 -10.00 -41.65 51.07
CA ARG A 211 -9.53 -42.02 52.42
C ARG A 211 -10.47 -41.53 53.52
N GLN A 212 -10.96 -40.29 53.40
CA GLN A 212 -11.93 -39.74 54.35
C GLN A 212 -13.28 -40.46 54.24
N GLU A 213 -13.70 -40.84 53.04
CA GLU A 213 -14.93 -41.59 52.82
C GLU A 213 -14.87 -43.00 53.43
N ILE A 214 -13.73 -43.70 53.28
CA ILE A 214 -13.47 -44.97 53.97
C ILE A 214 -13.51 -44.76 55.49
N GLU A 215 -12.86 -43.71 56.02
CA GLU A 215 -12.88 -43.40 57.44
C GLU A 215 -14.31 -43.15 57.96
N ILE A 216 -15.11 -42.34 57.24
CA ILE A 216 -16.52 -42.10 57.56
C ILE A 216 -17.32 -43.40 57.55
N ALA A 217 -17.15 -44.25 56.52
CA ALA A 217 -17.84 -45.53 56.43
C ALA A 217 -17.49 -46.45 57.62
N THR A 218 -16.22 -46.50 58.02
CA THR A 218 -15.80 -47.28 59.21
C THR A 218 -16.39 -46.73 60.50
N LEU A 219 -16.47 -45.40 60.66
CA LEU A 219 -17.11 -44.78 61.83
C LEU A 219 -18.62 -45.01 61.86
N GLN A 220 -19.28 -44.98 60.70
CA GLN A 220 -20.71 -45.31 60.56
C GLN A 220 -20.98 -46.76 60.93
N GLU A 221 -20.15 -47.71 60.47
CA GLU A 221 -20.26 -49.13 60.84
C GLU A 221 -20.08 -49.34 62.35
N GLN A 222 -19.09 -48.66 62.95
CA GLN A 222 -18.92 -48.66 64.40
C GLN A 222 -20.14 -48.10 65.14
N LEU A 223 -20.70 -46.97 64.68
CA LEU A 223 -21.91 -46.37 65.25
C LEU A 223 -23.11 -47.31 65.15
N GLU A 224 -23.30 -47.98 64.02
CA GLU A 224 -24.37 -48.97 63.85
C GLU A 224 -24.13 -50.22 64.72
N HIS A 225 -22.89 -50.65 64.94
CA HIS A 225 -22.58 -51.68 65.93
C HIS A 225 -22.95 -51.25 67.36
N TYR A 226 -22.64 -50.01 67.75
CA TYR A 226 -23.05 -49.47 69.05
C TYR A 226 -24.58 -49.38 69.20
N LYS A 227 -25.28 -48.92 68.15
CA LYS A 227 -26.75 -48.93 68.08
C LYS A 227 -27.33 -50.34 68.18
N GLY A 228 -26.70 -51.32 67.53
CA GLY A 228 -27.09 -52.73 67.59
C GLY A 228 -26.90 -53.36 68.98
N MET A 229 -25.95 -52.88 69.77
CA MET A 229 -25.82 -53.24 71.19
C MET A 229 -26.89 -52.56 72.08
N GLU A 230 -27.41 -51.40 71.69
CA GLU A 230 -28.46 -50.67 72.41
C GLU A 230 -29.90 -51.04 71.97
N THR A 231 -30.07 -51.66 70.81
CA THR A 231 -31.38 -52.05 70.28
C THR A 231 -31.38 -53.51 69.81
N GLY A 232 -31.57 -54.41 70.77
CA GLY A 232 -32.31 -55.63 70.45
C GLY A 232 -33.74 -55.24 70.10
N VAL A 233 -34.03 -55.00 68.82
CA VAL A 233 -35.31 -55.25 68.12
C VAL A 233 -35.19 -54.76 66.65
N ASN A 234 -35.44 -55.72 65.75
CA ASN A 234 -35.68 -55.58 64.31
C ASN A 234 -36.44 -54.31 63.88
N VAL A 235 -36.10 -53.76 62.72
CA VAL A 235 -36.95 -53.74 61.50
C VAL A 235 -36.18 -53.08 60.36
N HIS A 236 -36.07 -53.80 59.24
CA HIS A 236 -35.65 -53.32 57.91
C HIS A 236 -36.68 -52.34 57.33
N PRO A 237 -36.31 -51.40 56.43
CA PRO A 237 -36.47 -51.75 55.01
C PRO A 237 -35.55 -51.04 53.99
N ALA A 238 -35.26 -51.78 52.93
CA ALA A 238 -35.32 -51.44 51.49
C ALA A 238 -34.85 -50.06 50.95
N GLY A 239 -34.06 -50.15 49.87
CA GLY A 239 -34.05 -49.20 48.75
C GLY A 239 -32.77 -48.37 48.65
N ILE A 240 -32.17 -48.05 47.50
CA ILE A 240 -32.52 -48.19 46.08
C ILE A 240 -31.17 -48.17 45.32
N CYS A 241 -31.02 -49.09 44.37
CA CYS A 241 -30.01 -49.02 43.32
C CYS A 241 -30.62 -48.25 42.14
N ALA A 242 -30.10 -47.07 41.81
CA ALA A 242 -30.31 -46.42 40.52
C ALA A 242 -29.29 -45.28 40.34
N ASP A 243 -28.06 -45.65 40.05
CA ASP A 243 -27.09 -44.73 39.47
C ASP A 243 -27.16 -44.81 37.94
N VAL A 244 -26.74 -43.72 37.28
CA VAL A 244 -26.59 -43.50 35.83
C VAL A 244 -27.82 -42.95 35.09
N LYS A 245 -28.08 -41.63 35.26
CA LYS A 245 -28.69 -40.77 34.21
C LYS A 245 -28.63 -39.24 34.44
N LEU A 246 -27.71 -38.73 35.26
CA LEU A 246 -27.69 -37.30 35.64
C LEU A 246 -26.94 -36.35 34.68
N SER A 247 -26.25 -36.85 33.64
CA SER A 247 -25.33 -35.98 32.87
C SER A 247 -25.97 -35.19 31.72
N GLU A 248 -27.12 -35.61 31.17
CA GLU A 248 -27.78 -34.89 30.05
C GLU A 248 -28.71 -33.74 30.53
N SER A 249 -29.30 -33.87 31.73
CA SER A 249 -30.27 -32.91 32.25
C SER A 249 -29.67 -31.56 32.64
N GLN A 250 -28.38 -31.53 33.00
CA GLN A 250 -27.73 -30.31 33.47
C GLN A 250 -27.33 -29.39 32.30
N ALA A 251 -26.80 -29.97 31.21
CA ALA A 251 -26.45 -29.21 30.00
C ALA A 251 -27.68 -28.58 29.32
N THR A 252 -28.82 -29.27 29.29
CA THR A 252 -30.06 -28.71 28.74
C THR A 252 -30.62 -27.56 29.58
N SER A 253 -30.46 -27.63 30.92
CA SER A 253 -30.89 -26.57 31.84
C SER A 253 -30.01 -25.32 31.76
N GLU A 254 -28.69 -25.49 31.59
CA GLU A 254 -27.75 -24.37 31.44
C GLU A 254 -27.95 -23.65 30.09
N MET A 255 -28.24 -24.40 29.01
CA MET A 255 -28.54 -23.84 27.70
C MET A 255 -29.86 -23.06 27.68
N ASP A 256 -30.89 -23.52 28.39
CA ASP A 256 -32.15 -22.77 28.51
C ASP A 256 -31.99 -21.46 29.28
N LYS A 257 -31.17 -21.47 30.35
CA LYS A 257 -30.88 -20.29 31.16
C LYS A 257 -30.12 -19.23 30.35
N THR A 258 -29.08 -19.64 29.63
CA THR A 258 -28.27 -18.72 28.79
C THR A 258 -29.08 -18.13 27.63
N LEU A 259 -29.96 -18.91 27.00
CA LEU A 259 -30.86 -18.40 25.96
C LEU A 259 -31.86 -17.37 26.50
N THR A 260 -32.40 -17.58 27.70
CA THR A 260 -33.30 -16.62 28.33
C THR A 260 -32.59 -15.32 28.72
N GLU A 261 -31.39 -15.39 29.30
CA GLU A 261 -30.57 -14.21 29.63
C GLU A 261 -30.21 -13.39 28.37
N LEU A 262 -29.83 -14.08 27.28
CA LEU A 262 -29.53 -13.44 26.01
C LEU A 262 -30.76 -12.73 25.41
N GLN A 263 -31.93 -13.36 25.50
CA GLN A 263 -33.18 -12.78 25.01
C GLN A 263 -33.56 -11.50 25.78
N GLU A 264 -33.42 -11.49 27.11
CA GLU A 264 -33.68 -10.31 27.94
C GLU A 264 -32.73 -9.16 27.60
N HIS A 265 -31.44 -9.46 27.42
CA HIS A 265 -30.44 -8.45 27.07
C HIS A 265 -30.73 -7.80 25.72
N ILE A 266 -31.07 -8.58 24.70
CA ILE A 266 -31.42 -8.08 23.36
C ILE A 266 -32.69 -7.22 23.40
N GLN A 267 -33.72 -7.64 24.15
CA GLN A 267 -34.94 -6.84 24.29
C GLN A 267 -34.68 -5.51 24.99
N SER A 268 -33.82 -5.50 26.01
CA SER A 268 -33.38 -4.26 26.68
C SER A 268 -32.63 -3.32 25.72
N CYS A 269 -31.68 -3.84 24.93
CA CYS A 269 -31.00 -3.07 23.89
C CYS A 269 -31.99 -2.48 22.87
N LEU A 270 -32.96 -3.26 22.42
CA LEU A 270 -33.95 -2.85 21.42
C LEU A 270 -34.89 -1.77 21.97
N ALA A 271 -35.28 -1.84 23.25
CA ALA A 271 -36.04 -0.80 23.93
C ALA A 271 -35.23 0.50 24.08
N ASN A 272 -33.94 0.42 24.40
CA ASN A 272 -33.06 1.58 24.52
C ASN A 272 -32.83 2.29 23.18
N VAL A 273 -32.59 1.54 22.10
CA VAL A 273 -32.43 2.10 20.75
C VAL A 273 -33.73 2.76 20.29
N LYS A 274 -34.89 2.14 20.54
CA LYS A 274 -36.20 2.75 20.24
C LYS A 274 -36.46 4.01 21.07
N LYS A 275 -36.04 4.04 22.35
CA LYS A 275 -36.19 5.23 23.20
C LYS A 275 -35.35 6.41 22.70
N GLN A 276 -34.15 6.15 22.19
CA GLN A 276 -33.30 7.18 21.57
C GLN A 276 -33.89 7.75 20.26
N GLN A 277 -34.83 7.06 19.61
CA GLN A 277 -35.53 7.57 18.42
C GLN A 277 -36.71 8.49 18.77
N CYS A 278 -37.10 8.62 20.03
CA CYS A 278 -38.23 9.44 20.48
C CYS A 278 -37.82 10.79 21.11
N ASP A 279 -36.60 11.30 20.85
CA ASP A 279 -36.28 12.70 21.18
C ASP A 279 -36.86 13.64 20.10
N PRO A 280 -37.52 14.74 20.50
CA PRO A 280 -38.34 15.55 19.60
C PRO A 280 -37.49 16.60 18.88
N CYS A 281 -36.67 16.18 17.94
CA CYS A 281 -36.13 17.11 16.96
C CYS A 281 -36.30 16.49 15.57
N PHE A 282 -37.26 17.05 14.83
CA PHE A 282 -37.63 16.81 13.42
C PHE A 282 -38.72 15.75 13.11
N PRO A 283 -39.80 16.14 12.40
CA PRO A 283 -40.83 15.22 11.93
C PRO A 283 -40.43 14.63 10.58
N ILE A 284 -40.42 13.30 10.47
CA ILE A 284 -40.33 12.63 9.16
C ILE A 284 -41.71 12.07 8.83
N ASN A 285 -42.31 12.63 7.78
CA ASN A 285 -43.43 12.04 7.06
C ASN A 285 -42.94 10.76 6.37
N GLY A 286 -43.34 9.63 6.92
CA GLY A 286 -43.18 8.32 6.32
C GLY A 286 -44.02 7.33 7.10
N GLU A 287 -45.20 7.01 6.58
CA GLU A 287 -46.03 5.94 7.09
C GLU A 287 -45.22 4.64 7.12
N CYS A 288 -44.85 4.18 8.31
CA CYS A 288 -44.49 2.79 8.51
C CYS A 288 -45.49 2.20 9.50
N SER A 289 -46.65 1.84 8.96
CA SER A 289 -47.59 0.96 9.63
C SER A 289 -46.93 -0.41 9.74
N SER A 290 -46.59 -0.83 10.95
CA SER A 290 -46.64 -2.25 11.28
C SER A 290 -46.94 -2.42 12.77
N ALA A 291 -48.18 -2.81 13.04
CA ALA A 291 -48.56 -3.43 14.29
C ALA A 291 -47.74 -4.72 14.44
N PHE A 292 -47.03 -4.86 15.55
CA PHE A 292 -46.41 -6.14 15.91
C PHE A 292 -46.67 -6.47 17.36
N ASP A 293 -47.34 -7.60 17.54
CA ASP A 293 -47.87 -8.14 18.77
C ASP A 293 -46.79 -8.41 19.83
N LYS A 294 -47.18 -8.21 21.08
CA LYS A 294 -46.44 -8.64 22.27
C LYS A 294 -46.36 -10.17 22.28
N PRO A 295 -45.16 -10.81 22.30
CA PRO A 295 -45.10 -12.24 22.50
C PRO A 295 -45.41 -12.58 23.95
N VAL A 296 -46.50 -13.33 24.16
CA VAL A 296 -46.86 -13.93 25.45
C VAL A 296 -45.93 -15.12 25.70
N ILE A 297 -45.20 -15.10 26.82
CA ILE A 297 -44.28 -16.17 27.21
C ILE A 297 -45.06 -17.25 27.96
N SER A 298 -45.00 -18.48 27.46
CA SER A 298 -45.43 -19.71 28.15
C SER A 298 -44.19 -20.52 28.55
N ASN A 299 -44.01 -20.71 29.86
CA ASN A 299 -42.89 -21.47 30.42
C ASN A 299 -43.24 -22.96 30.47
N ASN A 300 -42.75 -23.74 29.51
CA ASN A 300 -42.65 -25.20 29.66
C ASN A 300 -41.34 -25.73 29.03
N THR A 301 -40.67 -26.60 29.76
CA THR A 301 -39.31 -27.11 29.56
C THR A 301 -39.29 -28.27 28.57
N ASP A 302 -39.44 -27.98 27.28
CA ASP A 302 -39.30 -28.99 26.21
C ASP A 302 -38.34 -28.49 25.12
N LEU A 303 -37.58 -29.39 24.50
CA LEU A 303 -36.57 -29.07 23.47
C LEU A 303 -37.15 -28.28 22.28
N PHE A 304 -38.45 -28.41 22.04
CA PHE A 304 -39.22 -27.66 21.05
C PHE A 304 -39.30 -26.16 21.39
N ASN A 305 -39.27 -25.79 22.68
CA ASN A 305 -39.31 -24.41 23.17
C ASN A 305 -37.98 -23.68 23.01
N GLN A 306 -36.83 -24.36 23.18
CA GLN A 306 -35.51 -23.77 22.95
C GLN A 306 -35.31 -23.32 21.49
N LYS A 307 -35.81 -24.10 20.53
CA LYS A 307 -35.78 -23.76 19.11
C LYS A 307 -36.61 -22.52 18.78
N GLU A 308 -37.79 -22.37 19.41
CA GLU A 308 -38.63 -21.18 19.24
C GLU A 308 -38.03 -19.95 19.95
N LYS A 309 -37.42 -20.11 21.13
CA LYS A 309 -36.63 -19.04 21.77
C LYS A 309 -35.47 -18.57 20.88
N ALA A 310 -34.71 -19.50 20.31
CA ALA A 310 -33.61 -19.18 19.39
C ALA A 310 -34.10 -18.43 18.13
N LYS A 311 -35.26 -18.81 17.58
CA LYS A 311 -35.90 -18.07 16.47
C LYS A 311 -36.32 -16.66 16.88
N SER A 312 -36.90 -16.50 18.08
CA SER A 312 -37.30 -15.19 18.61
C SER A 312 -36.09 -14.28 18.84
N ILE A 313 -34.97 -14.83 19.29
CA ILE A 313 -33.70 -14.11 19.43
C ILE A 313 -33.19 -13.66 18.05
N LEU A 314 -33.19 -14.55 17.06
CA LEU A 314 -32.76 -14.24 15.70
C LEU A 314 -33.62 -13.12 15.07
N SER A 315 -34.95 -13.20 15.23
CA SER A 315 -35.86 -12.17 14.76
C SER A 315 -35.60 -10.81 15.41
N SER A 316 -35.22 -10.80 16.69
CA SER A 316 -34.89 -9.57 17.42
C SER A 316 -33.58 -8.95 16.93
N PHE A 317 -32.59 -9.76 16.54
CA PHE A 317 -31.35 -9.29 15.92
C PHE A 317 -31.58 -8.67 14.54
N VAL A 318 -32.47 -9.25 13.72
CA VAL A 318 -32.84 -8.67 12.43
C VAL A 318 -33.45 -7.29 12.61
N GLN A 319 -34.40 -7.15 13.55
CA GLN A 319 -34.98 -5.84 13.88
C GLN A 319 -33.93 -4.82 14.34
N LEU A 320 -32.97 -5.25 15.15
CA LEU A 320 -31.90 -4.38 15.62
C LEU A 320 -30.98 -3.94 14.47
N LYS A 321 -30.64 -4.87 13.56
CA LYS A 321 -29.86 -4.59 12.36
C LYS A 321 -30.54 -3.53 11.49
N ASP A 322 -31.84 -3.70 11.21
CA ASP A 322 -32.61 -2.78 10.38
C ASP A 322 -32.67 -1.37 11.02
N LEU A 323 -32.80 -1.28 12.34
CA LEU A 323 -32.75 -0.01 13.08
C LEU A 323 -31.37 0.67 12.97
N PHE A 324 -30.28 -0.09 13.02
CA PHE A 324 -28.93 0.47 12.87
C PHE A 324 -28.64 0.93 11.44
N GLU A 325 -29.07 0.18 10.42
CA GLU A 325 -28.96 0.60 9.02
C GLU A 325 -29.73 1.91 8.78
N ALA A 326 -30.96 2.03 9.30
CA ALA A 326 -31.74 3.27 9.22
C ALA A 326 -31.04 4.45 9.92
N LYS A 327 -30.45 4.23 11.11
CA LYS A 327 -29.71 5.26 11.84
C LYS A 327 -28.43 5.68 11.12
N SER A 328 -27.71 4.74 10.51
CA SER A 328 -26.52 5.04 9.71
C SER A 328 -26.85 5.86 8.45
N ALA A 329 -28.00 5.60 7.82
CA ALA A 329 -28.48 6.40 6.69
C ALA A 329 -28.83 7.85 7.09
N LEU A 330 -29.42 8.05 8.28
CA LEU A 330 -29.69 9.39 8.83
C LEU A 330 -28.40 10.20 9.03
N PHE A 331 -27.38 9.62 9.67
CA PHE A 331 -26.10 10.31 9.88
C PHE A 331 -25.40 10.70 8.58
N LYS A 332 -25.49 9.86 7.54
CA LYS A 332 -24.92 10.20 6.22
C LYS A 332 -25.61 11.41 5.58
N ASN A 333 -26.92 11.56 5.74
CA ASN A 333 -27.65 12.71 5.21
C ASN A 333 -27.37 14.01 6.02
N GLU A 334 -27.16 13.89 7.32
CA GLU A 334 -26.86 15.03 8.22
C GLU A 334 -25.46 15.62 7.97
N VAL A 335 -24.48 14.76 7.66
CA VAL A 335 -23.12 15.18 7.29
C VAL A 335 -23.11 15.94 5.95
N CYS A 336 -23.93 15.51 4.96
CA CYS A 336 -24.05 16.23 3.70
C CYS A 336 -24.68 17.62 3.84
N GLN A 337 -25.64 17.81 4.75
CA GLN A 337 -26.27 19.13 4.98
C GLN A 337 -25.34 20.08 5.76
N SER A 338 -24.48 19.56 6.65
CA SER A 338 -23.49 20.35 7.38
C SER A 338 -22.37 20.90 6.49
N GLU A 339 -21.99 20.19 5.42
CA GLU A 339 -20.97 20.66 4.47
C GLU A 339 -21.50 21.80 3.58
N GLU A 340 -22.80 21.82 3.28
CA GLU A 340 -23.42 22.88 2.48
C GLU A 340 -23.54 24.22 3.24
N VAL A 341 -23.70 24.19 4.57
CA VAL A 341 -23.78 25.39 5.43
C VAL A 341 -22.41 26.02 5.69
N ARG A 342 -21.32 25.25 5.62
CA ARG A 342 -19.94 25.76 5.85
C ARG A 342 -19.40 26.59 4.68
N ALA A 343 -20.04 26.56 3.51
CA ALA A 343 -19.64 27.37 2.35
C ALA A 343 -20.12 28.84 2.39
N MET A 344 -20.82 29.27 3.44
CA MET A 344 -21.50 30.58 3.46
C MET A 344 -21.23 31.49 4.67
N VAL A 345 -20.09 31.35 5.35
CA VAL A 345 -19.69 32.27 6.44
C VAL A 345 -18.29 32.83 6.18
N ASN A 346 -18.22 34.14 5.90
CA ASN A 346 -16.97 34.90 5.76
C ASN A 346 -16.30 35.12 7.14
N PRO A 347 -14.97 34.97 7.26
CA PRO A 347 -14.26 35.01 8.54
C PRO A 347 -13.85 36.41 9.05
N ASP A 348 -14.22 37.52 8.39
CA ASP A 348 -13.66 38.85 8.69
C ASP A 348 -14.42 39.71 9.73
N GLU A 349 -15.45 39.19 10.42
CA GLU A 349 -16.31 40.03 11.29
C GLU A 349 -16.19 39.76 12.80
N LEU A 350 -15.17 39.05 13.27
CA LEU A 350 -14.98 38.71 14.69
C LEU A 350 -13.58 39.06 15.25
N GLN A 351 -13.00 40.17 14.80
CA GLN A 351 -11.75 40.69 15.36
C GLN A 351 -11.84 42.18 15.70
N ASN A 352 -12.94 42.62 16.30
CA ASN A 352 -13.01 43.91 16.98
C ASN A 352 -13.91 43.76 18.21
N ASN A 353 -13.40 44.17 19.37
CA ASN A 353 -14.02 44.19 20.70
C ASN A 353 -13.47 43.14 21.68
N LEU A 354 -12.21 43.29 22.11
CA LEU A 354 -11.85 43.00 23.50
C LEU A 354 -10.53 43.68 23.87
N GLU A 355 -10.55 45.01 23.98
CA GLU A 355 -9.44 45.75 24.59
C GLU A 355 -9.98 47.00 25.29
N ALA A 356 -10.24 46.87 26.59
CA ALA A 356 -10.23 47.94 27.59
C ALA A 356 -10.74 47.35 28.91
N TYR A 357 -9.84 47.16 29.88
CA TYR A 357 -10.05 47.46 31.31
C TYR A 357 -8.78 47.04 32.06
N ASP A 358 -7.82 47.95 32.12
CA ASP A 358 -6.81 47.93 33.16
C ASP A 358 -6.49 49.38 33.53
N LEU A 359 -6.82 49.77 34.77
CA LEU A 359 -6.39 50.99 35.45
C LEU A 359 -7.02 51.03 36.85
N GLY A 360 -6.20 50.84 37.90
CA GLY A 360 -6.66 51.12 39.26
C GLY A 360 -5.75 50.65 40.39
N GLY A 361 -4.52 51.16 40.48
CA GLY A 361 -3.67 50.91 41.65
C GLY A 361 -2.61 52.01 41.85
N ASN A 362 -3.00 53.11 42.51
CA ASN A 362 -2.06 54.08 43.08
C ASN A 362 -1.79 53.74 44.56
N PRO A 363 -0.54 53.79 45.05
CA PRO A 363 -0.24 53.77 46.48
C PRO A 363 0.02 55.19 47.02
N LEU A 364 -0.67 55.60 48.09
CA LEU A 364 -0.31 56.74 48.93
C LEU A 364 -0.08 56.20 50.35
N SER A 365 1.16 56.08 50.80
CA SER A 365 1.96 57.15 51.43
C SER A 365 1.39 57.65 52.76
N ASN A 366 1.81 56.93 53.78
CA ASN A 366 2.04 57.27 55.18
C ASN A 366 2.30 58.76 55.50
N TYR A 367 1.58 59.34 56.48
CA TYR A 367 1.99 60.51 57.28
C TYR A 367 1.22 60.62 58.63
N GLY A 368 1.91 60.27 59.73
CA GLY A 368 1.92 60.92 61.07
C GLY A 368 0.66 60.96 61.96
N PRO A 369 0.75 61.43 63.23
CA PRO A 369 1.94 61.78 64.02
C PRO A 369 1.97 61.20 65.46
N GLN A 370 3.12 61.39 66.12
CA GLN A 370 3.31 61.36 67.58
C GLN A 370 2.30 62.25 68.34
N PRO A 371 2.12 62.00 69.65
CA PRO A 371 2.36 63.13 70.56
C PRO A 371 3.12 62.76 71.84
N GLU A 372 3.88 63.73 72.32
CA GLU A 372 4.44 63.82 73.65
C GLU A 372 3.36 64.08 74.71
N SER A 373 3.63 63.66 75.96
CA SER A 373 3.68 64.51 77.18
C SER A 373 2.94 63.98 78.43
N VAL A 374 3.56 64.32 79.56
CA VAL A 374 3.02 64.55 80.93
C VAL A 374 2.99 63.38 81.94
N GLN A 375 3.84 63.52 82.95
CA GLN A 375 3.70 62.95 84.29
C GLN A 375 2.56 63.63 85.07
N MET A 376 1.73 62.91 85.83
CA MET A 376 1.31 63.36 87.17
C MET A 376 0.63 62.24 87.98
N GLU A 377 0.94 62.25 89.28
CA GLU A 377 0.49 61.34 90.34
C GLU A 377 -1.02 61.39 90.66
N SER A 378 -1.46 60.31 91.31
CA SER A 378 -2.51 60.20 92.36
C SER A 378 -3.89 59.66 91.94
N THR A 379 -4.25 58.45 92.39
CA THR A 379 -5.32 58.14 93.38
C THR A 379 -5.69 56.63 93.36
N PRO A 380 -6.16 56.02 94.48
CA PRO A 380 -6.36 54.57 94.60
C PRO A 380 -7.75 54.11 94.10
N GLU A 381 -8.19 54.59 92.94
CA GLU A 381 -9.39 54.12 92.21
C GLU A 381 -9.02 53.48 90.84
N MET A 382 -7.73 53.16 90.66
CA MET A 382 -7.12 52.75 89.39
C MET A 382 -7.22 51.26 89.07
N THR A 383 -7.64 50.43 90.02
CA THR A 383 -7.50 48.97 89.92
C THR A 383 -8.52 48.28 89.01
N ASP A 384 -9.74 48.81 88.88
CA ASP A 384 -10.76 48.22 88.01
C ASP A 384 -10.63 48.68 86.54
N LEU A 385 -10.26 49.95 86.29
CA LEU A 385 -10.09 50.49 84.94
C LEU A 385 -8.82 49.96 84.26
N GLU A 386 -7.71 49.82 85.01
CA GLU A 386 -6.48 49.18 84.51
C GLU A 386 -6.72 47.71 84.18
N LYS A 387 -7.55 47.02 84.97
CA LYS A 387 -7.94 45.64 84.72
C LYS A 387 -8.80 45.49 83.47
N GLU A 388 -9.76 46.40 83.23
CA GLU A 388 -10.54 46.43 81.98
C GLU A 388 -9.64 46.72 80.76
N LEU A 389 -8.68 47.64 80.89
CA LEU A 389 -7.70 47.94 79.83
C LEU A 389 -6.81 46.72 79.52
N LEU A 390 -6.30 46.03 80.54
CA LEU A 390 -5.53 44.79 80.37
C LEU A 390 -6.36 43.68 79.70
N GLU A 391 -7.64 43.56 80.05
CA GLU A 391 -8.54 42.58 79.45
C GLU A 391 -8.88 42.92 78.00
N LYS A 392 -9.00 44.21 77.64
CA LYS A 392 -9.12 44.66 76.24
C LYS A 392 -7.84 44.48 75.44
N ILE A 393 -6.68 44.74 76.03
CA ILE A 393 -5.38 44.47 75.38
C ILE A 393 -5.25 42.98 75.11
N SER A 394 -5.55 42.12 76.08
CA SER A 394 -5.57 40.66 75.91
C SER A 394 -6.61 40.20 74.88
N GLY A 395 -7.78 40.83 74.84
CA GLY A 395 -8.80 40.56 73.82
C GLY A 395 -8.35 40.96 72.41
N MET A 396 -7.66 42.09 72.28
CA MET A 396 -7.11 42.61 71.02
C MET A 396 -5.93 41.75 70.53
N GLU A 397 -5.08 41.26 71.43
CA GLU A 397 -4.02 40.30 71.11
C GLU A 397 -4.59 38.98 70.58
N ARG A 398 -5.68 38.47 71.18
CA ARG A 398 -6.38 37.28 70.67
C ARG A 398 -7.00 37.50 69.29
N LEU A 399 -7.61 38.67 69.06
CA LEU A 399 -8.19 39.02 67.75
C LEU A 399 -7.08 39.15 66.68
N ASN A 400 -5.97 39.78 67.01
CA ASN A 400 -4.81 39.87 66.11
C ASN A 400 -4.25 38.49 65.77
N SER A 401 -4.15 37.57 66.75
CA SER A 401 -3.71 36.20 66.49
C SER A 401 -4.66 35.43 65.57
N LEU A 402 -5.97 35.67 65.65
CA LEU A 402 -6.97 35.07 64.75
C LEU A 402 -6.87 35.65 63.34
N ASN A 403 -6.71 36.97 63.21
CA ASN A 403 -6.51 37.63 61.92
C ASN A 403 -5.21 37.17 61.25
N GLU A 404 -4.12 36.98 62.00
CA GLU A 404 -2.86 36.47 61.46
C GLU A 404 -3.04 35.05 60.91
N GLN A 405 -3.75 34.16 61.63
CA GLN A 405 -4.09 32.82 61.15
C GLN A 405 -4.98 32.85 59.90
N GLU A 406 -5.94 33.76 59.84
CA GLU A 406 -6.81 33.91 58.66
C GLU A 406 -6.01 34.40 57.44
N ILE A 407 -5.09 35.35 57.63
CA ILE A 407 -4.16 35.81 56.59
C ILE A 407 -3.27 34.65 56.10
N ASP A 408 -2.74 33.84 57.00
CA ASP A 408 -1.92 32.68 56.64
C ASP A 408 -2.72 31.62 55.88
N ALA A 409 -3.97 31.36 56.29
CA ALA A 409 -4.87 30.45 55.57
C ALA A 409 -5.21 30.95 54.16
N LEU A 410 -5.47 32.27 54.01
CA LEU A 410 -5.71 32.90 52.72
C LEU A 410 -4.48 32.86 51.81
N ARG A 411 -3.27 33.11 52.36
CA ARG A 411 -2.01 32.97 51.61
C ARG A 411 -1.79 31.54 51.13
N HIS A 412 -2.11 30.55 51.97
CA HIS A 412 -1.99 29.14 51.58
C HIS A 412 -2.96 28.79 50.44
N SER A 413 -4.22 29.21 50.55
CA SER A 413 -5.22 29.03 49.49
C SER A 413 -4.83 29.75 48.19
N GLN A 414 -4.25 30.95 48.27
CA GLN A 414 -3.75 31.67 47.11
C GLN A 414 -2.61 30.90 46.41
N MET A 415 -1.65 30.39 47.18
CA MET A 415 -0.52 29.62 46.63
C MET A 415 -1.00 28.32 45.96
N GLU A 416 -2.03 27.67 46.51
CA GLU A 416 -2.65 26.49 45.91
C GLU A 416 -3.34 26.82 44.58
N LEU A 417 -4.10 27.93 44.51
CA LEU A 417 -4.71 28.40 43.27
C LEU A 417 -3.68 28.79 42.21
N GLU A 418 -2.59 29.46 42.59
CA GLU A 418 -1.48 29.80 41.68
C GLU A 418 -0.82 28.55 41.11
N THR A 419 -0.64 27.51 41.94
CA THR A 419 -0.12 26.21 41.49
C THR A 419 -1.08 25.54 40.51
N GLN A 420 -2.39 25.56 40.76
CA GLN A 420 -3.39 25.02 39.84
C GLN A 420 -3.43 25.79 38.51
N ILE A 421 -3.32 27.12 38.54
CA ILE A 421 -3.25 27.95 37.33
C ILE A 421 -2.02 27.59 36.51
N SER A 422 -0.86 27.44 37.14
CA SER A 422 0.38 27.05 36.44
C SER A 422 0.27 25.67 35.79
N ASN A 423 -0.33 24.70 36.48
CA ASN A 423 -0.59 23.36 35.93
C ASN A 423 -1.53 23.43 34.72
N LEU A 424 -2.65 24.16 34.82
CA LEU A 424 -3.60 24.33 33.71
C LEU A 424 -2.99 25.04 32.51
N GLN A 425 -2.12 26.03 32.74
CA GLN A 425 -1.40 26.72 31.66
C GLN A 425 -0.45 25.77 30.92
N ASN A 426 0.24 24.89 31.66
CA ASN A 426 1.11 23.87 31.06
C ASN A 426 0.30 22.84 30.26
N GLU A 427 -0.82 22.35 30.81
CA GLU A 427 -1.75 21.46 30.09
C GLU A 427 -2.29 22.11 28.81
N ARG A 428 -2.65 23.40 28.87
CA ARG A 428 -3.10 24.17 27.69
C ARG A 428 -2.03 24.20 26.61
N TRP A 429 -0.78 24.51 26.98
CA TRP A 429 0.34 24.55 26.05
C TRP A 429 0.59 23.17 25.42
N GLN A 430 0.53 22.09 26.19
CA GLN A 430 0.68 20.73 25.65
C GLN A 430 -0.44 20.36 24.69
N LEU A 431 -1.69 20.72 25.00
CA LEU A 431 -2.84 20.47 24.12
C LEU A 431 -2.74 21.26 22.81
N GLU A 432 -2.31 22.52 22.87
CA GLU A 432 -2.06 23.35 21.68
C GLU A 432 -1.00 22.70 20.76
N GLN A 433 0.11 22.20 21.33
CA GLN A 433 1.14 21.50 20.56
C GLN A 433 0.64 20.20 19.93
N ASN A 434 -0.12 19.38 20.68
CA ASN A 434 -0.69 18.14 20.16
C ASN A 434 -1.69 18.39 19.03
N LEU A 435 -2.46 19.49 19.11
CA LEU A 435 -3.39 19.88 18.05
C LEU A 435 -2.63 20.28 16.77
N GLU A 436 -1.55 21.04 16.90
CA GLU A 436 -0.68 21.43 15.76
C GLU A 436 -0.09 20.19 15.08
N VAL A 437 0.43 19.23 15.87
CA VAL A 437 0.91 17.94 15.35
C VAL A 437 -0.20 17.22 14.60
N THR A 438 -1.38 17.09 15.20
CA THR A 438 -2.53 16.39 14.59
C THR A 438 -2.97 17.05 13.28
N LEU A 439 -2.98 18.39 13.22
CA LEU A 439 -3.29 19.13 11.99
C LEU A 439 -2.25 18.88 10.90
N SER A 440 -0.96 18.90 11.26
CA SER A 440 0.12 18.60 10.32
C SER A 440 0.05 17.17 9.77
N GLU A 441 -0.25 16.18 10.61
CA GLU A 441 -0.42 14.78 10.23
C GLU A 441 -1.63 14.59 9.31
N SER A 442 -2.73 15.28 9.60
CA SER A 442 -3.93 15.30 8.75
C SER A 442 -3.63 15.87 7.36
N MET A 443 -2.85 16.96 7.28
CA MET A 443 -2.43 17.56 6.02
C MET A 443 -1.57 16.60 5.18
N VAL A 444 -0.59 15.94 5.80
CA VAL A 444 0.26 14.95 5.13
C VAL A 444 -0.56 13.76 4.63
N THR A 445 -1.48 13.25 5.45
CA THR A 445 -2.36 12.15 5.09
C THR A 445 -3.26 12.50 3.91
N SER A 446 -3.84 13.71 3.91
CA SER A 446 -4.66 14.21 2.79
C SER A 446 -3.85 14.32 1.50
N LYS A 447 -2.63 14.86 1.56
CA LYS A 447 -1.72 14.92 0.40
C LYS A 447 -1.39 13.53 -0.14
N CYS A 448 -1.04 12.59 0.75
CA CYS A 448 -0.75 11.21 0.38
C CYS A 448 -1.94 10.53 -0.31
N LEU A 449 -3.17 10.72 0.20
CA LEU A 449 -4.39 10.20 -0.41
C LEU A 449 -4.65 10.82 -1.79
N GLY A 450 -4.43 12.13 -1.95
CA GLY A 450 -4.55 12.82 -3.23
C GLY A 450 -3.56 12.29 -4.27
N ASP A 451 -2.32 12.01 -3.88
CA ASP A 451 -1.31 11.44 -4.78
C ASP A 451 -1.65 9.98 -5.16
N LEU A 452 -2.14 9.17 -4.21
CA LEU A 452 -2.64 7.82 -4.51
C LEU A 452 -3.82 7.84 -5.50
N GLN A 453 -4.75 8.79 -5.37
CA GLN A 453 -5.85 8.94 -6.33
C GLN A 453 -5.36 9.29 -7.74
N LYS A 454 -4.34 10.15 -7.86
CA LYS A 454 -3.70 10.45 -9.16
C LYS A 454 -3.03 9.22 -9.78
N GLU A 455 -2.35 8.41 -8.97
CA GLU A 455 -1.76 7.16 -9.47
C GLU A 455 -2.82 6.17 -9.94
N ILE A 456 -3.91 5.99 -9.17
CA ILE A 456 -5.02 5.11 -9.54
C ILE A 456 -5.67 5.55 -10.85
N THR A 457 -5.93 6.85 -11.02
CA THR A 457 -6.52 7.39 -12.26
C THR A 457 -5.58 7.21 -13.45
N LYS A 458 -4.27 7.46 -13.29
CA LYS A 458 -3.27 7.21 -14.33
C LYS A 458 -3.18 5.72 -14.71
N LEU A 459 -3.13 4.84 -13.73
CA LEU A 459 -3.12 3.39 -13.96
C LEU A 459 -4.40 2.93 -14.67
N SER A 460 -5.55 3.53 -14.37
CA SER A 460 -6.79 3.27 -15.10
C SER A 460 -6.67 3.66 -16.57
N SER A 461 -6.16 4.86 -16.87
CA SER A 461 -5.97 5.28 -18.27
C SER A 461 -4.96 4.40 -19.01
N ASP A 462 -3.87 4.01 -18.35
CA ASP A 462 -2.85 3.13 -18.92
C ASP A 462 -3.45 1.75 -19.23
N ARG A 463 -4.24 1.20 -18.31
CA ARG A 463 -4.96 -0.07 -18.49
C ARG A 463 -5.94 0.00 -19.67
N ASP A 464 -6.67 1.09 -19.82
CA ASP A 464 -7.64 1.25 -20.91
C ASP A 464 -6.90 1.36 -22.27
N SER A 465 -5.74 2.05 -22.30
CA SER A 465 -4.88 2.08 -23.49
C SER A 465 -4.32 0.71 -23.85
N GLN A 466 -3.94 -0.10 -22.84
CA GLN A 466 -3.46 -1.47 -23.03
C GLN A 466 -4.57 -2.38 -23.55
N ALA A 467 -5.80 -2.22 -23.07
CA ALA A 467 -6.96 -2.96 -23.57
C ALA A 467 -7.20 -2.66 -25.07
N SER A 468 -7.13 -1.40 -25.48
CA SER A 468 -7.25 -1.00 -26.89
C SER A 468 -6.13 -1.57 -27.75
N ALA A 469 -4.87 -1.50 -27.28
CA ALA A 469 -3.73 -2.08 -27.99
C ALA A 469 -3.88 -3.60 -28.18
N LYS A 470 -4.40 -4.29 -27.15
CA LYS A 470 -4.68 -5.73 -27.20
C LYS A 470 -5.74 -6.08 -28.24
N GLU A 471 -6.85 -5.34 -28.29
CA GLU A 471 -7.89 -5.54 -29.32
C GLU A 471 -7.36 -5.32 -30.73
N ILE A 472 -6.44 -4.37 -30.93
CA ILE A 472 -5.77 -4.15 -32.22
C ILE A 472 -4.92 -5.36 -32.62
N LEU A 473 -4.14 -5.90 -31.70
CA LEU A 473 -3.31 -7.09 -31.97
C LEU A 473 -4.14 -8.33 -32.26
N GLU A 474 -5.25 -8.55 -31.53
CA GLU A 474 -6.16 -9.68 -31.78
C GLU A 474 -6.78 -9.62 -33.19
N ARG A 475 -7.15 -8.42 -33.65
CA ARG A 475 -7.64 -8.20 -35.02
C ARG A 475 -6.55 -8.51 -36.05
N LYS A 476 -5.32 -8.04 -35.83
CA LYS A 476 -4.18 -8.29 -36.72
C LYS A 476 -3.82 -9.77 -36.80
N LEU A 477 -3.91 -10.50 -35.69
CA LEU A 477 -3.74 -11.96 -35.66
C LEU A 477 -4.82 -12.66 -36.48
N SER A 478 -6.07 -12.23 -36.35
CA SER A 478 -7.19 -12.81 -37.12
C SER A 478 -7.04 -12.54 -38.62
N GLU A 479 -6.64 -11.33 -39.01
CA GLU A 479 -6.31 -10.98 -40.40
C GLU A 479 -5.18 -11.86 -40.95
N LEU A 480 -4.09 -12.03 -40.17
CA LEU A 480 -2.94 -12.84 -40.57
C LEU A 480 -3.31 -14.33 -40.74
N GLU A 481 -4.09 -14.90 -39.83
CA GLU A 481 -4.52 -16.29 -39.94
C GLU A 481 -5.43 -16.50 -41.17
N SER A 482 -6.30 -15.53 -41.49
CA SER A 482 -7.11 -15.60 -42.70
C SER A 482 -6.27 -15.56 -43.97
N GLY A 483 -5.29 -14.67 -44.07
CA GLY A 483 -4.37 -14.60 -45.20
C GLY A 483 -3.49 -15.85 -45.34
N LYS A 484 -3.08 -16.45 -44.22
CA LYS A 484 -2.35 -17.73 -44.22
C LYS A 484 -3.20 -18.86 -44.82
N LEU A 485 -4.47 -18.97 -44.42
CA LEU A 485 -5.39 -19.98 -44.96
C LEU A 485 -5.64 -19.80 -46.47
N GLU A 486 -5.73 -18.55 -46.93
CA GLU A 486 -5.87 -18.22 -48.35
C GLU A 486 -4.62 -18.64 -49.15
N LEU A 487 -3.42 -18.34 -48.63
CA LEU A 487 -2.16 -18.78 -49.25
C LEU A 487 -2.02 -20.31 -49.29
N GLU A 488 -2.42 -21.01 -48.22
CA GLU A 488 -2.39 -22.47 -48.16
C GLU A 488 -3.34 -23.10 -49.20
N ALA A 489 -4.50 -22.48 -49.42
CA ALA A 489 -5.43 -22.88 -50.48
C ALA A 489 -4.83 -22.69 -51.88
N HIS A 490 -4.20 -21.54 -52.16
CA HIS A 490 -3.53 -21.28 -53.43
C HIS A 490 -2.34 -22.23 -53.69
N LEU A 491 -1.56 -22.54 -52.67
CA LEU A 491 -0.48 -23.53 -52.79
C LEU A 491 -1.02 -24.91 -53.14
N SER A 492 -2.11 -25.34 -52.51
CA SER A 492 -2.76 -26.62 -52.81
C SER A 492 -3.29 -26.68 -54.26
N GLU A 493 -3.80 -25.56 -54.77
CA GLU A 493 -4.24 -25.44 -56.17
C GLU A 493 -3.07 -25.53 -57.14
N LEU A 494 -1.98 -24.80 -56.89
CA LEU A 494 -0.75 -24.86 -57.69
C LEU A 494 -0.12 -26.25 -57.69
N GLU A 495 -0.09 -26.94 -56.55
CA GLU A 495 0.40 -28.33 -56.47
C GLU A 495 -0.43 -29.26 -57.37
N LYS A 496 -1.75 -29.10 -57.36
CA LYS A 496 -2.65 -29.88 -58.22
C LYS A 496 -2.40 -29.61 -59.70
N GLU A 497 -2.26 -28.35 -60.10
CA GLU A 497 -1.93 -27.99 -61.48
C GLU A 497 -0.57 -28.57 -61.90
N ASN A 498 0.42 -28.54 -61.02
CA ASN A 498 1.75 -29.07 -61.29
C ASN A 498 1.73 -30.59 -61.51
N VAL A 499 0.94 -31.33 -60.72
CA VAL A 499 0.70 -32.77 -60.95
C VAL A 499 0.08 -33.00 -62.33
N GLN A 500 -0.96 -32.24 -62.69
CA GLN A 500 -1.62 -32.37 -64.00
C GLN A 500 -0.68 -32.05 -65.18
N LEU A 501 0.14 -31.01 -65.06
CA LEU A 501 1.15 -30.67 -66.06
C LEU A 501 2.21 -31.76 -66.17
N SER A 502 2.67 -32.31 -65.05
CA SER A 502 3.63 -33.41 -65.01
C SER A 502 3.09 -34.66 -65.70
N GLU A 503 1.81 -35.02 -65.45
CA GLU A 503 1.13 -36.12 -66.14
C GLU A 503 1.05 -35.87 -67.66
N ARG A 504 0.72 -34.63 -68.07
CA ARG A 504 0.65 -34.25 -69.49
C ARG A 504 2.02 -34.34 -70.16
N ILE A 505 3.08 -33.89 -69.50
CA ILE A 505 4.47 -33.98 -69.97
C ILE A 505 4.86 -35.45 -70.12
N CYS A 506 4.64 -36.30 -69.11
CA CYS A 506 4.88 -37.74 -69.21
C CYS A 506 4.16 -38.38 -70.41
N GLY A 507 2.90 -37.99 -70.67
CA GLY A 507 2.15 -38.45 -71.83
C GLY A 507 2.78 -38.02 -73.16
N LEU A 508 3.27 -36.78 -73.26
CA LEU A 508 3.96 -36.28 -74.45
C LEU A 508 5.33 -36.94 -74.66
N GLU A 509 6.09 -37.16 -73.59
CA GLU A 509 7.37 -37.87 -73.63
C GLU A 509 7.21 -39.31 -74.14
N ALA A 510 6.16 -40.01 -73.70
CA ALA A 510 5.82 -41.34 -74.19
C ALA A 510 5.49 -41.33 -75.69
N GLN A 511 4.74 -40.34 -76.17
CA GLN A 511 4.45 -40.16 -77.60
C GLN A 511 5.71 -39.88 -78.42
N LEU A 512 6.58 -38.99 -77.94
CA LEU A 512 7.87 -38.69 -78.59
C LEU A 512 8.75 -39.93 -78.68
N ARG A 513 8.81 -40.74 -77.62
CA ARG A 513 9.56 -42.01 -77.60
C ARG A 513 9.04 -43.00 -78.64
N TYR A 514 7.72 -43.16 -78.73
CA TYR A 514 7.10 -44.04 -79.74
C TYR A 514 7.46 -43.61 -81.17
N LEU A 515 7.26 -42.33 -81.51
CA LEU A 515 7.56 -41.80 -82.83
C LEU A 515 9.05 -41.86 -83.17
N THR A 516 9.92 -41.67 -82.17
CA THR A 516 11.38 -41.80 -82.36
C THR A 516 11.76 -43.23 -82.71
N ASN A 517 11.24 -44.21 -81.96
CA ASN A 517 11.49 -45.63 -82.22
C ASN A 517 10.93 -46.08 -83.58
N ASP A 518 9.75 -45.62 -83.97
CA ASP A 518 9.14 -45.92 -85.29
C ASP A 518 9.97 -45.32 -86.44
N ARG A 519 10.46 -44.10 -86.27
CA ARG A 519 11.38 -43.46 -87.22
C ARG A 519 12.72 -44.19 -87.31
N GLU A 520 13.28 -44.63 -86.19
CA GLU A 520 14.51 -45.42 -86.16
C GLU A 520 14.31 -46.77 -86.86
N SER A 521 13.20 -47.47 -86.59
CA SER A 521 12.83 -48.74 -87.26
C SER A 521 12.70 -48.57 -88.77
N THR A 522 11.98 -47.55 -89.23
CA THR A 522 11.82 -47.28 -90.68
C THR A 522 13.15 -46.88 -91.34
N SER A 523 14.00 -46.14 -90.63
CA SER A 523 15.35 -45.82 -91.09
C SER A 523 16.24 -47.07 -91.22
N GLU A 524 16.15 -48.02 -90.28
CA GLU A 524 16.89 -49.29 -90.34
C GLU A 524 16.41 -50.19 -91.50
N GLU A 525 15.09 -50.30 -91.70
CA GLU A 525 14.52 -51.02 -92.85
C GLU A 525 14.98 -50.45 -94.19
N LEU A 526 14.99 -49.11 -94.31
CA LEU A 526 15.53 -48.42 -95.49
C LEU A 526 17.01 -48.74 -95.69
N HIS A 527 17.84 -48.66 -94.65
CA HIS A 527 19.27 -48.98 -94.75
C HIS A 527 19.52 -50.45 -95.13
N ASN A 528 18.73 -51.38 -94.59
CA ASN A 528 18.77 -52.81 -94.95
C ASN A 528 18.37 -53.04 -96.42
N SER A 529 17.32 -52.34 -96.89
CA SER A 529 16.88 -52.36 -98.29
C SER A 529 17.93 -51.76 -99.22
N GLU A 530 18.54 -50.63 -98.86
CA GLU A 530 19.64 -50.02 -99.60
C GLU A 530 20.85 -50.95 -99.70
N SER A 531 21.25 -51.57 -98.59
CA SER A 531 22.33 -52.56 -98.55
C SER A 531 22.03 -53.77 -99.45
N SER A 532 20.80 -54.29 -99.38
CA SER A 532 20.35 -55.40 -100.24
C SER A 532 20.35 -55.01 -101.73
N ASN A 533 19.86 -53.82 -102.06
CA ASN A 533 19.88 -53.26 -103.42
C ASN A 533 21.30 -53.08 -103.95
N MET A 534 22.24 -52.64 -103.10
CA MET A 534 23.65 -52.51 -103.45
C MET A 534 24.25 -53.89 -103.77
N SER A 535 24.01 -54.90 -102.93
CA SER A 535 24.43 -56.28 -103.19
C SER A 535 23.87 -56.82 -104.51
N LEU A 536 22.58 -56.64 -104.78
CA LEU A 536 21.95 -57.06 -106.05
C LEU A 536 22.55 -56.33 -107.27
N ARG A 537 22.84 -55.03 -107.16
CA ARG A 537 23.52 -54.27 -108.23
C ARG A 537 24.92 -54.80 -108.51
N GLU A 538 25.67 -55.19 -107.47
CA GLU A 538 26.98 -55.82 -107.63
C GLU A 538 26.88 -57.19 -108.30
N GLU A 539 25.87 -57.99 -107.95
CA GLU A 539 25.63 -59.30 -108.56
C GLU A 539 25.24 -59.19 -110.04
N ILE A 540 24.32 -58.28 -110.40
CA ILE A 540 23.95 -58.01 -111.80
C ILE A 540 25.17 -57.60 -112.64
N LYS A 541 26.06 -56.76 -112.08
CA LYS A 541 27.32 -56.37 -112.75
C LYS A 541 28.25 -57.56 -112.98
N LYS A 542 28.19 -58.60 -112.15
CA LYS A 542 29.02 -59.80 -112.23
C LYS A 542 28.48 -60.82 -113.23
N THR A 543 27.15 -60.97 -113.36
CA THR A 543 26.50 -61.94 -114.26
C THR A 543 26.27 -61.41 -115.69
N GLY A 544 26.40 -60.10 -115.92
CA GLY A 544 26.30 -59.46 -117.24
C GLY A 544 27.57 -59.48 -118.09
N LYS A 545 28.59 -60.25 -117.69
CA LYS A 545 29.80 -60.58 -118.47
C LYS A 545 29.77 -62.05 -118.81
#